data_AF-A0A2N2JJ64-F1
#
_entry.id   AF-A0A2N2JJ64-F1
#
_cell.length_a   1.000
_cell.length_b   1.000
_cell.length_c   1.000
_cell.angle_alpha   90.00
_cell.angle_beta   90.00
_cell.angle_gamma   90.00
#
_symmetry.space_group_name_H-M   'P 1'
#
loop_
_entity.id
_entity.type
_entity.pdbx_description
1 polymer ?
#
loop_
_entity_poly.entity_id
_entity_poly.type
_entity_poly.pdbx_seq_one_letter_code
_entity_poly.pdbx_strand_id
1 'polypeptide(L)'
;MSNNAPPLQPVDSAPARRRRLSIQAKFSLPTMALCAVAVGVMLGVVLASASDGLEATTISGLDGQASLVGRIIAAAPAGEEASAVGAALDGLELGATGFVFALDASGARLGGLTRAGAPAPEVVARALADARPGRVDLTVADNDLVIAWRQDAASGVRYGAGANPSLETAERRASIVRRTLLVGLALGFMVCAGVFLVARWIGRRIRMVSTALAQVERGLFTPCEGQACSDRGSADEVSDCMGSLTAVLARLSEFNDANQRIVQQVLAGDLDAHIDATRFKGDYQVMCEGVNRVIVELERPVRDAVEVLQRVAQGDLDVGMRGDYRGQHARLARAIENTVAAYDGALRQLGATAARIDRAGGDVGATGSSLSHSATSLAATVQQLGATMKVIATQVVATAHAVDDASRLGASVDGQAGAGSGLMAQLLERMGRIDQASRDVARVVRIIDDIAFQTNLLALNAAVEAARAGEHGKGFAVVAEEVRALANRSAAAARETAQLVSQTRDEIGLGASLAARTAETLTTVAGGVAQVSERVSEISEASDQQADALRQVEAGMDSVGDVMVANLRMSEETNEAATDLRAASADLLAIVSRFRLRASATPGLRRQGADRRHPTQ
;
A
#
# COMPACT_ATOMS: atom_id res chain seq x y z
N MET A 1 -17.43 5.33 18.95
CA MET A 1 -16.71 5.19 20.23
C MET A 1 -15.40 4.47 19.91
N SER A 2 -14.19 4.97 20.08
CA SER A 2 -13.70 6.19 20.69
C SER A 2 -12.46 6.61 19.91
N ASN A 3 -12.48 7.83 19.36
CA ASN A 3 -11.29 8.66 19.26
C ASN A 3 -10.63 8.71 20.64
N ASN A 4 -9.31 8.64 20.71
CA ASN A 4 -8.53 9.27 21.77
C ASN A 4 -7.04 9.25 21.39
N ALA A 5 -6.65 10.27 20.63
CA ALA A 5 -5.36 10.90 20.85
C ALA A 5 -5.48 11.83 22.06
N PRO A 6 -4.48 11.90 22.94
CA PRO A 6 -4.19 13.10 23.72
C PRO A 6 -2.84 13.74 23.30
N PRO A 7 -2.65 15.03 23.59
CA PRO A 7 -1.77 15.91 22.82
C PRO A 7 -0.41 16.22 23.47
N LEU A 8 0.52 16.62 22.58
CA LEU A 8 1.66 17.56 22.70
C LEU A 8 2.29 17.83 24.09
N GLN A 9 3.61 17.59 24.16
CA GLN A 9 4.52 18.43 24.96
C GLN A 9 5.60 19.05 24.04
N PRO A 10 5.79 20.37 24.06
CA PRO A 10 6.94 21.02 23.43
C PRO A 10 8.16 20.87 24.34
N VAL A 11 9.26 20.36 23.80
CA VAL A 11 10.57 20.36 24.49
C VAL A 11 11.13 21.78 24.43
N ASP A 12 11.35 22.33 25.62
CA ASP A 12 11.98 23.62 25.89
C ASP A 12 13.29 23.79 25.11
N SER A 13 13.31 24.79 24.22
CA SER A 13 14.53 25.36 23.68
C SER A 13 15.14 26.31 24.72
N ALA A 14 16.10 25.81 25.51
CA ALA A 14 16.92 26.65 26.37
C ALA A 14 17.84 27.56 25.53
N PRO A 15 17.90 28.88 25.77
CA PRO A 15 18.78 29.80 25.06
C PRO A 15 20.14 29.88 25.75
N ALA A 16 21.11 29.08 25.31
CA ALA A 16 22.48 29.19 25.81
C ALA A 16 23.24 30.32 25.10
N ARG A 17 23.18 31.51 25.73
CA ARG A 17 24.16 32.62 25.72
C ARG A 17 25.28 32.56 24.68
N ARG A 18 25.12 33.31 23.58
CA ARG A 18 26.25 33.82 22.79
C ARG A 18 27.02 34.87 23.60
N ARG A 19 28.11 34.48 24.26
CA ARG A 19 29.12 35.43 24.73
C ARG A 19 29.81 36.03 23.50
N ARG A 20 29.44 37.26 23.14
CA ARG A 20 30.25 38.14 22.28
C ARG A 20 31.54 38.46 23.03
N LEU A 21 32.60 37.70 22.77
CA LEU A 21 33.96 38.10 23.10
C LEU A 21 34.39 39.14 22.07
N SER A 22 34.17 40.41 22.40
CA SER A 22 34.73 41.56 21.71
C SER A 22 36.24 41.58 21.93
N ILE A 23 36.98 40.86 21.09
CA ILE A 23 38.44 41.04 20.95
C ILE A 23 38.65 42.32 20.13
N GLN A 24 38.37 43.46 20.74
CA GLN A 24 38.79 44.76 20.26
C GLN A 24 40.26 44.97 20.68
N ALA A 25 41.13 45.00 19.67
CA ALA A 25 42.32 45.86 19.60
C ALA A 25 43.15 46.00 20.89
N LYS A 26 43.85 44.94 21.29
CA LYS A 26 44.99 45.00 22.23
C LYS A 26 46.29 44.55 21.53
N PHE A 27 46.67 45.21 20.44
CA PHE A 27 47.94 44.92 19.75
C PHE A 27 48.60 46.15 19.08
N SER A 28 48.31 47.37 19.55
CA SER A 28 48.95 48.60 19.04
C SER A 28 49.83 49.34 20.07
N LEU A 29 49.92 48.87 21.32
CA LEU A 29 50.76 49.52 22.35
C LEU A 29 52.28 49.21 22.31
N PRO A 30 52.81 48.09 21.80
CA PRO A 30 54.25 47.81 21.94
C PRO A 30 55.13 48.57 20.92
N THR A 31 54.54 49.14 19.86
CA THR A 31 55.29 49.83 18.80
C THR A 31 55.60 51.29 19.14
N MET A 32 54.77 51.94 19.96
CA MET A 32 55.04 53.29 20.48
C MET A 32 56.04 53.28 21.64
N ALA A 33 56.03 52.22 22.47
CA ALA A 33 56.93 52.09 23.61
C ALA A 33 58.40 51.85 23.20
N LEU A 34 58.64 51.10 22.12
CA LEU A 34 60.01 50.85 21.63
C LEU A 34 60.65 52.11 21.02
N CYS A 35 59.86 53.00 20.40
CA CYS A 35 60.36 54.27 19.86
C CYS A 35 60.76 55.26 20.97
N ALA A 36 60.05 55.26 22.11
CA ALA A 36 60.36 56.14 23.24
C ALA A 36 61.69 55.79 23.93
N VAL A 37 62.00 54.50 24.06
CA VAL A 37 63.26 54.03 24.68
C VAL A 37 64.47 54.33 23.80
N ALA A 38 64.32 54.23 22.47
CA ALA A 38 65.40 54.55 21.52
C ALA A 38 65.74 56.05 21.49
N VAL A 39 64.74 56.94 21.65
CA VAL A 39 64.94 58.40 21.72
C VAL A 39 65.58 58.83 23.05
N GLY A 40 65.27 58.13 24.16
CA GLY A 40 65.85 58.43 25.49
C GLY A 40 67.35 58.13 25.61
N VAL A 41 67.84 57.08 24.96
CA VAL A 41 69.27 56.67 25.04
C VAL A 41 70.18 57.59 24.20
N MET A 42 69.67 58.19 23.12
CA MET A 42 70.41 59.14 22.28
C MET A 42 70.54 60.54 22.90
N LEU A 43 69.58 60.96 23.73
CA LEU A 43 69.59 62.30 24.37
C LEU A 43 70.56 62.37 25.57
N GLY A 44 70.84 61.24 26.23
CA GLY A 44 71.76 61.16 27.38
C GLY A 44 73.25 61.28 27.04
N VAL A 45 73.66 60.99 25.81
CA VAL A 45 75.08 61.02 25.39
C VAL A 45 75.50 62.41 24.87
N VAL A 46 74.56 63.28 24.53
CA VAL A 46 74.83 64.62 23.94
C VAL A 46 74.88 65.75 24.99
N LEU A 47 74.35 65.54 26.20
CA LEU A 47 74.32 66.54 27.27
C LEU A 47 75.56 66.54 28.20
N ALA A 48 76.51 65.62 28.02
CA ALA A 48 77.66 65.47 28.92
C ALA A 48 78.97 66.18 28.47
N SER A 49 78.94 67.00 27.41
CA SER A 49 80.17 67.57 26.80
C SER A 49 80.20 69.10 26.57
N ALA A 50 79.34 69.91 27.22
CA ALA A 50 79.23 71.35 26.91
C ALA A 50 78.97 72.37 28.06
N SER A 51 79.34 72.10 29.31
CA SER A 51 79.32 73.09 30.44
C SER A 51 80.42 72.69 31.45
N ASP A 52 81.40 73.47 31.93
CA ASP A 52 81.49 74.92 32.21
C ASP A 52 82.97 75.38 32.30
N GLY A 53 83.20 76.68 32.02
CA GLY A 53 84.37 77.44 32.48
C GLY A 53 84.63 78.76 31.74
N LEU A 54 84.03 79.88 32.19
CA LEU A 54 84.53 81.27 31.91
C LEU A 54 83.78 82.37 32.70
N GLU A 55 84.53 83.18 33.46
CA GLU A 55 84.43 84.65 33.68
C GLU A 55 85.72 85.07 34.43
N ALA A 56 86.43 86.21 34.19
CA ALA A 56 86.06 87.53 33.68
C ALA A 56 87.28 88.29 33.10
N THR A 57 87.08 89.24 32.17
CA THR A 57 87.68 90.62 32.17
C THR A 57 87.18 91.53 31.02
N THR A 58 87.07 92.81 31.35
CA THR A 58 86.63 94.05 30.67
C THR A 58 87.29 94.45 29.34
N ILE A 59 86.56 95.17 28.47
CA ILE A 59 87.13 95.97 27.34
C ILE A 59 86.59 97.40 27.35
N SER A 60 87.55 98.34 27.34
CA SER A 60 87.49 99.78 27.09
C SER A 60 87.93 100.09 25.65
N GLY A 61 87.30 101.08 25.01
CA GLY A 61 87.94 101.95 24.00
C GLY A 61 88.04 101.44 22.56
N LEU A 62 87.13 101.90 21.70
CA LEU A 62 87.26 101.89 20.25
C LEU A 62 88.16 103.06 19.82
N ASP A 63 89.36 102.75 19.33
CA ASP A 63 90.18 103.62 18.48
C ASP A 63 90.08 103.15 17.02
N GLY A 64 89.59 104.05 16.17
CA GLY A 64 89.95 104.21 14.76
C GLY A 64 89.96 103.00 13.81
N GLN A 65 88.91 102.87 12.99
CA GLN A 65 88.96 103.35 11.60
C GLN A 65 87.54 103.46 11.08
N ALA A 66 86.98 104.66 11.09
CA ALA A 66 85.61 104.96 10.76
C ALA A 66 85.41 106.06 9.69
N SER A 67 85.48 105.75 8.39
CA SER A 67 85.08 106.56 7.21
C SER A 67 83.57 106.92 7.07
N LEU A 68 83.15 108.15 7.35
CA LEU A 68 82.09 108.80 6.51
C LEU A 68 82.81 109.71 5.51
N VAL A 69 82.33 110.08 4.33
CA VAL A 69 81.02 110.06 3.65
C VAL A 69 79.99 111.19 4.03
N GLY A 70 80.25 112.47 3.67
CA GLY A 70 79.24 113.55 3.35
C GLY A 70 79.29 114.96 4.05
N ARG A 71 78.93 116.11 3.40
CA ARG A 71 79.21 117.56 3.78
C ARG A 71 78.11 118.67 3.45
N ILE A 72 77.91 119.70 4.34
CA ILE A 72 77.33 121.14 4.35
C ILE A 72 75.84 121.50 4.01
N ILE A 73 75.18 122.52 4.66
CA ILE A 73 74.65 123.82 4.05
C ILE A 73 74.27 124.92 5.13
N ALA A 74 74.23 126.19 4.67
CA ALA A 74 74.15 127.52 5.32
C ALA A 74 72.72 128.15 5.49
N ALA A 75 72.60 129.27 6.22
CA ALA A 75 71.34 130.00 6.48
C ALA A 75 71.34 131.49 6.06
N ALA A 76 70.19 132.05 5.65
CA ALA A 76 70.02 133.48 5.30
C ALA A 76 68.76 134.12 5.94
N PRO A 77 68.89 135.23 6.70
CA PRO A 77 67.84 136.25 6.91
C PRO A 77 68.03 137.44 5.95
N ALA A 78 67.07 138.29 5.58
CA ALA A 78 65.62 138.25 5.45
C ALA A 78 65.32 139.40 4.45
N GLY A 79 64.79 139.12 3.25
CA GLY A 79 64.43 140.19 2.29
C GLY A 79 64.52 139.91 0.78
N GLU A 80 64.98 138.74 0.31
CA GLU A 80 65.01 138.43 -1.13
C GLU A 80 64.38 137.07 -1.47
N GLU A 81 63.79 137.00 -2.67
CA GLU A 81 62.89 135.94 -3.14
C GLU A 81 63.54 134.54 -3.13
N ALA A 82 62.78 133.58 -2.61
CA ALA A 82 63.13 132.16 -2.44
C ALA A 82 63.48 131.40 -3.75
N SER A 83 63.50 132.05 -4.91
CA SER A 83 63.73 131.42 -6.22
C SER A 83 65.22 131.32 -6.61
N ALA A 84 66.11 132.15 -6.05
CA ALA A 84 67.54 132.18 -6.44
C ALA A 84 68.41 131.09 -5.80
N VAL A 85 68.07 130.60 -4.60
CA VAL A 85 68.81 129.53 -3.90
C VAL A 85 68.55 128.14 -4.51
N GLY A 86 67.41 127.97 -5.20
CA GLY A 86 67.04 126.72 -5.87
C GLY A 86 67.94 126.39 -7.07
N ALA A 87 68.33 127.38 -7.88
CA ALA A 87 69.11 127.16 -9.09
C ALA A 87 70.62 126.94 -8.83
N ALA A 88 71.16 127.47 -7.72
CA ALA A 88 72.57 127.28 -7.35
C ALA A 88 72.89 125.86 -6.82
N LEU A 89 71.87 125.01 -6.64
CA LEU A 89 71.99 123.64 -6.15
C LEU A 89 72.09 122.58 -7.27
N ASP A 90 71.86 122.94 -8.53
CA ASP A 90 71.79 121.99 -9.65
C ASP A 90 73.15 121.45 -10.16
N GLY A 91 74.28 121.84 -9.55
CA GLY A 91 75.64 121.47 -9.99
C GLY A 91 76.45 120.54 -9.07
N LEU A 92 75.85 119.94 -8.02
CA LEU A 92 76.56 119.18 -6.99
C LEU A 92 76.24 117.68 -7.00
N GLU A 93 77.27 116.82 -7.04
CA GLU A 93 77.17 115.38 -6.80
C GLU A 93 77.89 114.94 -5.49
N LEU A 94 77.12 114.31 -4.58
CA LEU A 94 77.38 113.02 -3.88
C LEU A 94 78.44 112.74 -2.78
N GLY A 95 78.05 111.69 -2.03
CA GLY A 95 78.76 110.66 -1.23
C GLY A 95 77.72 109.74 -0.53
N ALA A 96 77.93 108.41 -0.42
CA ALA A 96 76.92 107.37 -0.09
C ALA A 96 76.06 107.51 1.20
N THR A 97 76.39 108.41 2.13
CA THR A 97 75.72 108.62 3.42
C THR A 97 75.60 110.11 3.82
N GLY A 98 75.67 111.06 2.89
CA GLY A 98 75.57 112.52 3.18
C GLY A 98 74.20 113.16 2.87
N PHE A 99 73.82 114.22 3.63
CA PHE A 99 72.61 115.06 3.46
C PHE A 99 72.91 116.56 3.70
N VAL A 100 72.10 117.47 3.13
CA VAL A 100 72.43 118.90 2.93
C VAL A 100 71.19 119.85 3.00
N PHE A 101 71.15 120.88 3.89
CA PHE A 101 69.98 121.80 4.07
C PHE A 101 70.32 123.29 4.30
N ALA A 102 69.49 124.23 3.79
CA ALA A 102 69.49 125.67 4.09
C ALA A 102 68.29 126.15 4.94
N LEU A 103 68.53 127.03 5.92
CA LEU A 103 67.54 127.56 6.87
C LEU A 103 67.53 129.10 6.88
N ASP A 104 66.48 129.78 7.34
CA ASP A 104 66.52 131.21 7.67
C ASP A 104 66.92 131.42 9.15
N ALA A 105 67.02 132.67 9.60
CA ALA A 105 67.37 132.96 11.00
C ALA A 105 66.30 132.55 12.03
N SER A 106 65.07 132.25 11.59
CA SER A 106 64.00 131.69 12.43
C SER A 106 63.99 130.15 12.43
N GLY A 107 64.84 129.52 11.61
CA GLY A 107 64.92 128.07 11.43
C GLY A 107 63.99 127.52 10.35
N ALA A 108 63.34 128.36 9.54
CA ALA A 108 62.49 127.91 8.45
C ALA A 108 63.34 127.53 7.21
N ARG A 109 62.97 126.45 6.52
CA ARG A 109 63.76 125.92 5.39
C ARG A 109 63.68 126.84 4.16
N LEU A 110 64.84 127.21 3.62
CA LEU A 110 64.97 127.99 2.37
C LEU A 110 65.24 127.12 1.13
N GLY A 111 65.79 125.90 1.28
CA GLY A 111 66.08 124.95 0.19
C GLY A 111 67.12 123.86 0.57
N GLY A 112 67.28 122.76 -0.20
CA GLY A 112 68.33 121.72 0.05
C GLY A 112 67.96 120.28 -0.36
N LEU A 113 68.95 119.36 -0.45
CA LEU A 113 68.87 117.96 -0.90
C LEU A 113 69.07 116.94 0.25
N THR A 114 68.19 115.93 0.35
CA THR A 114 68.24 114.85 1.39
C THR A 114 67.93 113.46 0.85
N ARG A 115 68.45 112.41 1.51
CA ARG A 115 67.97 111.02 1.36
C ARG A 115 66.88 110.69 2.39
N ALA A 116 66.00 109.73 2.07
CA ALA A 116 64.95 109.21 2.95
C ALA A 116 65.51 108.69 4.29
N GLY A 117 64.90 109.11 5.39
CA GLY A 117 65.34 108.78 6.77
C GLY A 117 66.16 109.87 7.46
N ALA A 118 66.52 110.97 6.80
CA ALA A 118 67.19 112.09 7.45
C ALA A 118 66.25 112.84 8.44
N PRO A 119 66.75 113.34 9.59
CA PRO A 119 65.93 114.05 10.57
C PRO A 119 65.36 115.36 10.00
N ALA A 120 64.12 115.69 10.37
CA ALA A 120 63.46 116.92 9.93
C ALA A 120 64.24 118.18 10.39
N PRO A 121 64.37 119.22 9.55
CA PRO A 121 65.16 120.42 9.86
C PRO A 121 64.73 121.12 11.15
N GLU A 122 63.42 121.08 11.43
CA GLU A 122 62.80 121.65 12.63
C GLU A 122 63.24 120.94 13.92
N VAL A 123 63.52 119.63 13.88
CA VAL A 123 63.96 118.84 15.04
C VAL A 123 65.42 119.17 15.38
N VAL A 124 66.26 119.38 14.36
CA VAL A 124 67.67 119.77 14.55
C VAL A 124 67.79 121.23 14.99
N ALA A 125 66.98 122.14 14.42
CA ALA A 125 66.94 123.56 14.81
C ALA A 125 66.42 123.76 16.24
N ARG A 126 65.37 123.02 16.65
CA ARG A 126 64.77 123.12 18.00
C ARG A 126 65.65 122.49 19.09
N ALA A 127 66.43 121.45 18.78
CA ALA A 127 67.43 120.90 19.70
C ALA A 127 68.66 121.81 19.89
N LEU A 128 68.95 122.69 18.93
CA LEU A 128 70.07 123.64 18.98
C LEU A 128 69.71 125.00 19.61
N ALA A 129 68.43 125.38 19.67
CA ALA A 129 67.97 126.65 20.24
C ALA A 129 68.08 126.73 21.78
N ASP A 130 67.95 125.60 22.48
CA ASP A 130 68.00 125.53 23.96
C ASP A 130 69.37 125.10 24.52
N ALA A 131 70.37 124.80 23.67
CA ALA A 131 71.66 124.26 24.10
C ALA A 131 72.73 125.35 24.37
N ARG A 132 73.52 125.19 25.43
CA ARG A 132 74.81 125.91 25.63
C ARG A 132 75.88 125.33 24.66
N PRO A 133 77.01 126.02 24.41
CA PRO A 133 78.09 125.47 23.56
C PRO A 133 78.54 124.07 24.04
N GLY A 134 78.40 123.02 23.21
CA GLY A 134 78.64 121.63 23.60
C GLY A 134 78.00 120.59 22.68
N ARG A 135 78.37 119.30 22.86
CA ARG A 135 77.95 118.13 22.07
C ARG A 135 76.47 117.79 22.28
N VAL A 136 75.77 117.42 21.20
CA VAL A 136 74.40 116.85 21.25
C VAL A 136 74.38 115.55 20.44
N ASP A 137 73.94 114.47 21.06
CA ASP A 137 73.74 113.16 20.42
C ASP A 137 72.29 113.06 19.91
N LEU A 138 72.09 112.62 18.66
CA LEU A 138 70.77 112.40 18.07
C LEU A 138 70.67 110.95 17.55
N THR A 139 69.68 110.21 18.05
CA THR A 139 69.37 108.85 17.60
C THR A 139 68.23 108.89 16.58
N VAL A 140 68.42 108.24 15.42
CA VAL A 140 67.37 108.03 14.40
C VAL A 140 67.17 106.51 14.22
N ALA A 141 65.95 106.10 13.84
CA ALA A 141 65.54 104.70 13.70
C ALA A 141 66.40 103.91 12.68
N ASP A 142 66.58 102.61 12.95
CA ASP A 142 67.45 101.62 12.27
C ASP A 142 68.96 101.65 12.57
N ASN A 143 69.31 102.12 13.78
CA ASN A 143 70.57 101.79 14.47
C ASN A 143 71.88 102.31 13.82
N ASP A 144 71.81 103.38 13.03
CA ASP A 144 72.94 104.24 12.68
C ASP A 144 73.06 105.43 13.68
N LEU A 145 74.27 105.80 14.11
CA LEU A 145 74.54 106.92 15.03
C LEU A 145 75.04 108.16 14.26
N VAL A 146 74.45 109.34 14.51
CA VAL A 146 74.90 110.65 13.99
C VAL A 146 75.37 111.55 15.15
N ILE A 147 76.54 112.18 15.03
CA ILE A 147 77.10 113.10 16.03
C ILE A 147 77.11 114.53 15.45
N ALA A 148 76.55 115.51 16.19
CA ALA A 148 76.60 116.94 15.84
C ALA A 148 77.26 117.79 16.94
N TRP A 149 77.94 118.87 16.55
CA TRP A 149 78.56 119.84 17.48
C TRP A 149 78.27 121.30 17.07
N ARG A 150 78.17 122.22 18.06
CA ARG A 150 78.03 123.68 17.85
C ARG A 150 79.25 124.42 18.40
N GLN A 151 79.89 125.26 17.57
CA GLN A 151 80.95 126.20 17.98
C GLN A 151 80.40 127.65 17.95
N ASP A 152 81.02 128.56 18.68
CA ASP A 152 80.54 129.91 19.01
C ASP A 152 80.25 130.86 17.82
N ALA A 153 79.38 131.85 18.03
CA ALA A 153 78.58 132.56 17.02
C ALA A 153 79.16 133.88 16.45
N ALA A 154 80.48 134.00 16.26
CA ALA A 154 81.09 135.19 15.62
C ALA A 154 81.77 134.91 14.26
N SER A 155 81.76 133.68 13.77
CA SER A 155 82.39 133.32 12.49
C SER A 155 81.63 132.18 11.80
N GLY A 156 81.58 132.24 10.47
CA GLY A 156 80.73 131.39 9.63
C GLY A 156 80.90 129.86 9.80
N VAL A 157 79.80 129.17 9.50
CA VAL A 157 79.47 127.75 9.69
C VAL A 157 80.37 126.74 8.93
N ARG A 158 80.70 125.58 9.55
CA ARG A 158 81.02 124.28 8.89
C ARG A 158 80.65 123.04 9.75
N TYR A 159 80.16 121.96 9.14
CA TYR A 159 79.74 120.66 9.75
C TYR A 159 80.31 119.41 9.00
N GLY A 160 80.38 118.21 9.63
CA GLY A 160 80.75 116.90 9.02
C GLY A 160 80.47 115.66 9.91
N ALA A 161 80.57 114.41 9.40
CA ALA A 161 80.25 113.13 10.11
C ALA A 161 81.18 111.91 9.71
N GLY A 162 81.23 110.73 10.45
CA GLY A 162 82.20 109.52 10.44
C GLY A 162 81.66 108.03 10.65
N ALA A 163 82.07 106.90 9.97
CA ALA A 163 81.71 105.43 10.25
C ALA A 163 82.69 104.28 9.71
N ASN A 164 83.06 103.13 10.40
CA ASN A 164 83.92 101.91 9.97
C ASN A 164 84.56 101.12 11.23
N PRO A 165 85.20 99.87 11.19
CA PRO A 165 84.77 98.59 11.83
C PRO A 165 85.93 97.67 12.43
N SER A 166 85.61 96.42 12.88
CA SER A 166 86.38 95.12 12.83
C SER A 166 85.85 94.14 13.91
N LEU A 167 85.43 92.87 13.74
CA LEU A 167 85.73 91.64 12.96
C LEU A 167 86.73 90.65 13.59
N GLU A 168 86.32 89.37 13.60
CA GLU A 168 87.04 88.11 13.89
C GLU A 168 87.13 87.58 15.34
N THR A 169 86.15 86.76 15.75
CA THR A 169 86.32 85.32 16.09
C THR A 169 85.00 84.70 16.60
N ALA A 170 83.98 84.61 15.74
CA ALA A 170 82.67 84.02 16.05
C ALA A 170 82.29 82.77 15.22
N GLU A 171 83.13 82.26 14.30
CA GLU A 171 82.64 81.29 13.29
C GLU A 171 83.20 79.85 13.32
N ARG A 172 84.10 79.46 14.25
CA ARG A 172 84.61 78.05 14.27
C ARG A 172 83.98 77.09 15.29
N ARG A 173 83.14 77.55 16.22
CA ARG A 173 82.54 76.66 17.24
C ARG A 173 81.08 76.23 16.96
N ALA A 174 80.37 76.89 16.04
CA ALA A 174 78.95 76.59 15.76
C ALA A 174 78.68 75.48 14.70
N SER A 175 79.70 75.01 13.96
CA SER A 175 79.51 74.07 12.84
C SER A 175 79.50 72.58 13.23
N ILE A 176 80.06 72.20 14.39
CA ILE A 176 80.11 70.81 14.87
C ILE A 176 78.76 70.40 15.50
N VAL A 177 78.19 71.25 16.37
CA VAL A 177 76.92 70.96 17.07
C VAL A 177 75.72 70.88 16.09
N ARG A 178 75.70 71.71 15.05
CA ARG A 178 74.63 71.69 14.04
C ARG A 178 74.66 70.43 13.15
N ARG A 179 75.83 69.83 12.91
CA ARG A 179 75.96 68.61 12.09
C ARG A 179 75.62 67.34 12.88
N THR A 180 75.94 67.26 14.17
CA THR A 180 75.55 66.10 15.01
C THR A 180 74.06 66.06 15.32
N LEU A 181 73.40 67.22 15.50
CA LEU A 181 71.95 67.27 15.76
C LEU A 181 71.10 66.82 14.55
N LEU A 182 71.49 67.22 13.33
CA LEU A 182 70.77 66.84 12.10
C LEU A 182 70.92 65.36 11.75
N VAL A 183 72.10 64.77 11.98
CA VAL A 183 72.33 63.33 11.75
C VAL A 183 71.57 62.47 12.77
N GLY A 184 71.50 62.91 14.04
CA GLY A 184 70.72 62.21 15.08
C GLY A 184 69.21 62.21 14.84
N LEU A 185 68.64 63.34 14.41
CA LEU A 185 67.22 63.46 14.07
C LEU A 185 66.83 62.65 12.83
N ALA A 186 67.68 62.64 11.81
CA ALA A 186 67.47 61.83 10.61
C ALA A 186 67.50 60.32 10.91
N LEU A 187 68.42 59.86 11.77
CA LEU A 187 68.50 58.45 12.18
C LEU A 187 67.28 58.04 13.02
N GLY A 188 66.85 58.89 13.96
CA GLY A 188 65.66 58.64 14.79
C GLY A 188 64.37 58.54 13.97
N PHE A 189 64.20 59.41 12.96
CA PHE A 189 63.06 59.36 12.06
C PHE A 189 63.09 58.10 11.17
N MET A 190 64.27 57.69 10.69
CA MET A 190 64.43 56.48 9.88
C MET A 190 64.13 55.20 10.68
N VAL A 191 64.50 55.16 11.96
CA VAL A 191 64.16 54.04 12.86
C VAL A 191 62.66 54.01 13.18
N CYS A 192 62.04 55.15 13.50
CA CYS A 192 60.60 55.20 13.79
C CYS A 192 59.76 54.88 12.54
N ALA A 193 60.17 55.37 11.36
CA ALA A 193 59.55 55.00 10.09
C ALA A 193 59.74 53.51 9.79
N GLY A 194 60.93 52.95 10.06
CA GLY A 194 61.20 51.52 9.94
C GLY A 194 60.29 50.66 10.85
N VAL A 195 60.19 51.01 12.14
CA VAL A 195 59.33 50.31 13.11
C VAL A 195 57.85 50.44 12.72
N PHE A 196 57.40 51.61 12.28
CA PHE A 196 56.02 51.82 11.84
C PHE A 196 55.70 51.02 10.56
N LEU A 197 56.62 50.98 9.60
CA LEU A 197 56.47 50.18 8.38
C LEU A 197 56.45 48.68 8.69
N VAL A 198 57.34 48.18 9.56
CA VAL A 198 57.37 46.77 9.98
C VAL A 198 56.12 46.39 10.78
N ALA A 199 55.67 47.24 11.71
CA ALA A 199 54.45 47.00 12.48
C ALA A 199 53.19 46.97 11.59
N ARG A 200 53.12 47.89 10.62
CA ARG A 200 52.03 47.93 9.64
C ARG A 200 52.12 46.74 8.67
N TRP A 201 53.32 46.29 8.33
CA TRP A 201 53.58 45.11 7.49
C TRP A 201 53.12 43.82 8.18
N ILE A 202 53.57 43.55 9.41
CA ILE A 202 53.16 42.39 10.22
C ILE A 202 51.65 42.42 10.52
N GLY A 203 51.13 43.58 10.93
CA GLY A 203 49.71 43.74 11.28
C GLY A 203 48.77 43.54 10.09
N ARG A 204 49.20 43.87 8.86
CA ARG A 204 48.40 43.61 7.64
C ARG A 204 48.38 42.11 7.30
N ARG A 205 49.49 41.41 7.48
CA ARG A 205 49.61 39.96 7.19
C ARG A 205 48.91 39.06 8.21
N ILE A 206 49.02 39.33 9.51
CA ILE A 206 48.31 38.54 10.56
C ILE A 206 46.79 38.66 10.40
N ARG A 207 46.29 39.85 10.03
CA ARG A 207 44.86 40.04 9.76
C ARG A 207 44.35 39.13 8.64
N MET A 208 45.15 38.90 7.58
CA MET A 208 44.78 38.00 6.48
C MET A 208 44.63 36.54 6.94
N VAL A 209 45.58 36.03 7.73
CA VAL A 209 45.51 34.67 8.32
C VAL A 209 44.29 34.55 9.24
N SER A 210 44.03 35.56 10.08
CA SER A 210 42.87 35.56 10.98
C SER A 210 41.52 35.57 10.25
N THR A 211 41.44 36.25 9.10
CA THR A 211 40.22 36.25 8.28
C THR A 211 39.99 34.91 7.59
N ALA A 212 41.04 34.24 7.12
CA ALA A 212 40.92 32.90 6.53
C ALA A 212 40.51 31.85 7.59
N LEU A 213 41.07 31.92 8.80
CA LEU A 213 40.63 31.07 9.92
C LEU A 213 39.18 31.37 10.35
N ALA A 214 38.78 32.64 10.35
CA ALA A 214 37.38 33.01 10.62
C ALA A 214 36.40 32.56 9.53
N GLN A 215 36.86 32.32 8.30
CA GLN A 215 36.05 31.70 7.24
C GLN A 215 35.84 30.19 7.50
N VAL A 216 36.89 29.47 7.91
CA VAL A 216 36.79 28.05 8.34
C VAL A 216 35.81 27.90 9.51
N GLU A 217 35.89 28.78 10.52
CA GLU A 217 34.97 28.77 11.67
C GLU A 217 33.50 28.92 11.26
N ARG A 218 33.24 29.64 10.16
CA ARG A 218 31.89 29.89 9.63
C ARG A 218 31.43 28.84 8.60
N GLY A 219 32.24 27.82 8.33
CA GLY A 219 31.93 26.78 7.34
C GLY A 219 32.03 27.25 5.88
N LEU A 220 32.76 28.33 5.60
CA LEU A 220 33.02 28.84 4.26
C LEU A 220 34.43 28.43 3.82
N PHE A 221 34.51 27.47 2.89
CA PHE A 221 35.78 26.87 2.47
C PHE A 221 36.31 27.36 1.12
N THR A 222 35.65 28.37 0.53
CA THR A 222 36.08 28.96 -0.74
C THR A 222 37.49 29.55 -0.61
N PRO A 223 38.42 29.23 -1.53
CA PRO A 223 39.71 29.91 -1.60
C PRO A 223 39.48 31.42 -1.67
N CYS A 224 40.29 32.21 -0.97
CA CYS A 224 40.21 33.67 -1.01
C CYS A 224 40.38 34.18 -2.46
N GLU A 225 39.28 34.51 -3.13
CA GLU A 225 39.32 35.15 -4.46
C GLU A 225 39.57 36.65 -4.30
N GLY A 226 40.73 37.11 -4.78
CA GLY A 226 41.06 38.53 -4.87
C GLY A 226 42.52 38.87 -4.61
N GLN A 227 42.89 40.10 -4.97
CA GLN A 227 44.23 40.71 -4.92
C GLN A 227 44.91 40.72 -3.52
N ALA A 228 44.22 40.21 -2.49
CA ALA A 228 44.73 40.05 -1.13
C ALA A 228 45.61 38.79 -0.94
N CYS A 229 45.57 37.82 -1.85
CA CYS A 229 46.38 36.60 -1.81
C CYS A 229 47.50 36.53 -2.87
N SER A 230 47.65 37.57 -3.70
CA SER A 230 48.56 37.57 -4.85
C SER A 230 49.89 38.29 -4.58
N ASP A 231 50.49 38.06 -3.42
CA ASP A 231 51.86 38.53 -3.17
C ASP A 231 52.81 37.33 -3.20
N ARG A 232 53.02 36.78 -4.40
CA ARG A 232 53.93 35.64 -4.66
C ARG A 232 55.42 36.03 -4.61
N GLY A 233 55.74 37.23 -4.11
CA GLY A 233 57.06 37.84 -4.21
C GLY A 233 57.97 37.67 -2.99
N SER A 234 57.47 37.23 -1.82
CA SER A 234 58.29 36.96 -0.64
C SER A 234 58.25 35.49 -0.25
N ALA A 235 59.42 34.86 -0.20
CA ALA A 235 59.63 33.53 0.37
C ALA A 235 59.81 33.68 1.89
N ASP A 236 58.72 33.97 2.59
CA ASP A 236 58.67 34.11 4.05
C ASP A 236 57.67 33.11 4.66
N GLU A 237 57.86 32.77 5.94
CA GLU A 237 57.11 31.73 6.66
C GLU A 237 55.59 32.01 6.70
N VAL A 238 55.19 33.27 6.57
CA VAL A 238 53.78 33.68 6.51
C VAL A 238 53.17 33.38 5.13
N SER A 239 53.93 33.52 4.05
CA SER A 239 53.49 33.16 2.69
C SER A 239 53.36 31.64 2.55
N ASP A 240 54.29 30.87 3.13
CA ASP A 240 54.19 29.40 3.19
C ASP A 240 53.01 28.92 4.04
N CYS A 241 52.75 29.57 5.18
CA CYS A 241 51.57 29.30 6.00
C CYS A 241 50.27 29.62 5.25
N MET A 242 50.22 30.74 4.50
CA MET A 242 49.06 31.11 3.68
C MET A 242 48.88 30.16 2.50
N GLY A 243 49.96 29.72 1.85
CA GLY A 243 49.92 28.72 0.78
C GLY A 243 49.37 27.38 1.29
N SER A 244 49.84 26.94 2.46
CA SER A 244 49.37 25.74 3.14
C SER A 244 47.89 25.87 3.57
N LEU A 245 47.48 27.00 4.14
CA LEU A 245 46.09 27.25 4.55
C LEU A 245 45.15 27.32 3.34
N THR A 246 45.58 27.94 2.24
CA THR A 246 44.83 28.00 0.97
C THR A 246 44.71 26.61 0.35
N ALA A 247 45.76 25.80 0.41
CA ALA A 247 45.72 24.41 -0.06
C ALA A 247 44.75 23.56 0.80
N VAL A 248 44.75 23.74 2.12
CA VAL A 248 43.79 23.07 3.03
C VAL A 248 42.35 23.49 2.72
N LEU A 249 42.09 24.79 2.58
CA LEU A 249 40.77 25.33 2.22
C LEU A 249 40.28 24.80 0.87
N ALA A 250 41.14 24.82 -0.15
CA ALA A 250 40.80 24.30 -1.47
C ALA A 250 40.46 22.80 -1.43
N ARG A 251 41.23 21.99 -0.66
CA ARG A 251 40.95 20.56 -0.49
C ARG A 251 39.67 20.30 0.29
N LEU A 252 39.38 21.11 1.30
CA LEU A 252 38.16 21.00 2.09
C LEU A 252 36.92 21.40 1.26
N SER A 253 37.04 22.42 0.41
CA SER A 253 36.02 22.80 -0.57
C SER A 253 35.77 21.68 -1.58
N GLU A 254 36.83 21.13 -2.20
CA GLU A 254 36.73 20.04 -3.17
C GLU A 254 36.08 18.78 -2.56
N PHE A 255 36.45 18.44 -1.32
CA PHE A 255 35.84 17.35 -0.55
C PHE A 255 34.37 17.63 -0.26
N ASN A 256 34.03 18.83 0.21
CA ASN A 256 32.65 19.21 0.49
C ASN A 256 31.78 19.18 -0.77
N ASP A 257 32.29 19.69 -1.90
CA ASP A 257 31.58 19.67 -3.19
C ASP A 257 31.39 18.24 -3.72
N ALA A 258 32.38 17.36 -3.53
CA ALA A 258 32.23 15.94 -3.83
C ALA A 258 31.16 15.26 -2.96
N ASN A 259 31.15 15.56 -1.65
CA ASN A 259 30.13 15.05 -0.73
C ASN A 259 28.72 15.58 -1.06
N GLN A 260 28.59 16.87 -1.39
CA GLN A 260 27.30 17.45 -1.78
C GLN A 260 26.78 16.81 -3.07
N ARG A 261 27.66 16.59 -4.06
CA ARG A 261 27.26 15.91 -5.31
C ARG A 261 26.77 14.49 -5.08
N ILE A 262 27.51 13.67 -4.32
CA ILE A 262 27.08 12.29 -4.08
C ILE A 262 25.77 12.23 -3.28
N VAL A 263 25.59 13.13 -2.31
CA VAL A 263 24.35 13.22 -1.55
C VAL A 263 23.18 13.55 -2.47
N GLN A 264 23.34 14.49 -3.41
CA GLN A 264 22.28 14.80 -4.38
C GLN A 264 21.96 13.62 -5.31
N GLN A 265 22.96 12.87 -5.76
CA GLN A 265 22.76 11.68 -6.59
C GLN A 265 21.99 10.59 -5.83
N VAL A 266 22.42 10.28 -4.60
CA VAL A 266 21.75 9.29 -3.74
C VAL A 266 20.32 9.72 -3.41
N LEU A 267 20.08 11.02 -3.12
CA LEU A 267 18.74 11.55 -2.89
C LEU A 267 17.86 11.50 -4.15
N ALA A 268 18.47 11.56 -5.34
CA ALA A 268 17.78 11.36 -6.62
C ALA A 268 17.55 9.88 -6.97
N GLY A 269 18.03 8.94 -6.14
CA GLY A 269 17.86 7.50 -6.33
C GLY A 269 18.98 6.81 -7.13
N ASP A 270 20.05 7.54 -7.47
CA ASP A 270 21.25 6.98 -8.09
C ASP A 270 22.15 6.37 -6.99
N LEU A 271 21.99 5.07 -6.76
CA LEU A 271 22.77 4.30 -5.79
C LEU A 271 24.03 3.65 -6.41
N ASP A 272 24.24 3.80 -7.72
CA ASP A 272 25.48 3.39 -8.40
C ASP A 272 26.57 4.47 -8.29
N ALA A 273 26.20 5.69 -7.89
CA ALA A 273 27.12 6.79 -7.73
C ALA A 273 28.16 6.53 -6.63
N HIS A 274 29.40 6.98 -6.86
CA HIS A 274 30.49 6.89 -5.89
C HIS A 274 31.38 8.14 -5.93
N ILE A 275 32.00 8.48 -4.79
CA ILE A 275 33.10 9.45 -4.76
C ILE A 275 34.37 8.76 -5.25
N ASP A 276 35.08 9.37 -6.19
CA ASP A 276 36.45 8.94 -6.53
C ASP A 276 37.40 9.26 -5.36
N ALA A 277 37.60 8.27 -4.49
CA ALA A 277 38.41 8.40 -3.28
C ALA A 277 39.90 8.64 -3.58
N THR A 278 40.39 8.25 -4.77
CA THR A 278 41.81 8.37 -5.15
C THR A 278 42.27 9.83 -5.30
N ARG A 279 41.31 10.75 -5.48
CA ARG A 279 41.54 12.20 -5.54
C ARG A 279 41.86 12.82 -4.17
N PHE A 280 41.57 12.10 -3.10
CA PHE A 280 41.77 12.53 -1.73
C PHE A 280 42.90 11.70 -1.08
N LYS A 281 43.54 12.24 -0.05
CA LYS A 281 44.64 11.57 0.68
C LYS A 281 44.41 11.66 2.19
N GLY A 282 44.96 10.69 2.92
CA GLY A 282 44.81 10.62 4.38
C GLY A 282 43.35 10.45 4.79
N ASP A 283 42.92 11.13 5.86
CA ASP A 283 41.57 10.96 6.43
C ASP A 283 40.43 11.27 5.44
N TYR A 284 40.64 12.19 4.49
CA TYR A 284 39.64 12.50 3.45
C TYR A 284 39.34 11.29 2.56
N GLN A 285 40.36 10.49 2.22
CA GLN A 285 40.18 9.27 1.44
C GLN A 285 39.36 8.25 2.22
N VAL A 286 39.69 8.05 3.51
CA VAL A 286 38.97 7.14 4.41
C VAL A 286 37.50 7.55 4.53
N MET A 287 37.21 8.85 4.62
CA MET A 287 35.84 9.35 4.64
C MET A 287 35.11 9.08 3.32
N CYS A 288 35.72 9.33 2.16
CA CYS A 288 35.13 9.03 0.86
C CYS A 288 34.84 7.52 0.68
N GLU A 289 35.78 6.66 1.08
CA GLU A 289 35.59 5.20 1.09
C GLU A 289 34.48 4.77 2.05
N GLY A 290 34.36 5.43 3.20
CA GLY A 290 33.27 5.24 4.16
C GLY A 290 31.91 5.58 3.56
N VAL A 291 31.79 6.74 2.88
CA VAL A 291 30.56 7.15 2.18
C VAL A 291 30.20 6.14 1.09
N ASN A 292 31.16 5.73 0.26
CA ASN A 292 30.93 4.72 -0.77
C ASN A 292 30.45 3.38 -0.18
N ARG A 293 31.02 2.96 0.96
CA ARG A 293 30.59 1.74 1.65
C ARG A 293 29.14 1.83 2.13
N VAL A 294 28.72 2.98 2.66
CA VAL A 294 27.32 3.20 3.06
C VAL A 294 26.39 3.08 1.85
N ILE A 295 26.77 3.66 0.71
CA ILE A 295 25.98 3.59 -0.53
C ILE A 295 25.85 2.14 -1.01
N VAL A 296 26.96 1.40 -1.09
CA VAL A 296 26.93 -0.02 -1.48
C VAL A 296 26.07 -0.88 -0.54
N GLU A 297 26.14 -0.64 0.77
CA GLU A 297 25.31 -1.37 1.75
C GLU A 297 23.82 -1.00 1.67
N LEU A 298 23.48 0.19 1.15
CA LEU A 298 22.10 0.59 0.83
C LEU A 298 21.63 0.05 -0.53
N GLU A 299 22.52 -0.02 -1.51
CA GLU A 299 22.23 -0.43 -2.89
C GLU A 299 21.91 -1.93 -2.99
N ARG A 300 22.76 -2.80 -2.40
CA ARG A 300 22.64 -4.27 -2.55
C ARG A 300 21.24 -4.81 -2.24
N PRO A 301 20.60 -4.49 -1.09
CA PRO A 301 19.28 -5.01 -0.78
C PRO A 301 18.18 -4.45 -1.70
N VAL A 302 18.33 -3.23 -2.19
CA VAL A 302 17.36 -2.63 -3.14
C VAL A 302 17.47 -3.32 -4.50
N ARG A 303 18.68 -3.52 -5.00
CA ARG A 303 18.94 -4.22 -6.26
C ARG A 303 18.46 -5.68 -6.22
N ASP A 304 18.81 -6.41 -5.17
CA ASP A 304 18.39 -7.80 -4.98
C ASP A 304 16.85 -7.90 -4.88
N ALA A 305 16.18 -6.92 -4.23
CA ALA A 305 14.72 -6.87 -4.15
C ALA A 305 14.08 -6.66 -5.54
N VAL A 306 14.63 -5.75 -6.34
CA VAL A 306 14.18 -5.52 -7.73
C VAL A 306 14.35 -6.78 -8.57
N GLU A 307 15.51 -7.46 -8.50
CA GLU A 307 15.76 -8.70 -9.25
C GLU A 307 14.75 -9.80 -8.88
N VAL A 308 14.52 -10.01 -7.58
CA VAL A 308 13.53 -11.00 -7.10
C VAL A 308 12.13 -10.65 -7.60
N LEU A 309 11.71 -9.40 -7.47
CA LEU A 309 10.36 -8.97 -7.90
C LEU A 309 10.17 -9.04 -9.43
N GLN A 310 11.22 -8.78 -10.21
CA GLN A 310 11.18 -8.95 -11.67
C GLN A 310 11.00 -10.42 -12.06
N ARG A 311 11.68 -11.35 -11.38
CA ARG A 311 11.52 -12.80 -11.61
C ARG A 311 10.13 -13.28 -11.19
N VAL A 312 9.62 -12.80 -10.06
CA VAL A 312 8.23 -13.07 -9.62
C VAL A 312 7.22 -12.58 -10.66
N ALA A 313 7.41 -11.38 -11.22
CA ALA A 313 6.54 -10.85 -12.28
C ALA A 313 6.59 -11.68 -13.58
N GLN A 314 7.71 -12.37 -13.84
CA GLN A 314 7.86 -13.32 -14.95
C GLN A 314 7.31 -14.73 -14.63
N GLY A 315 6.75 -14.92 -13.44
CA GLY A 315 6.15 -16.18 -13.01
C GLY A 315 7.11 -17.12 -12.28
N ASP A 316 8.34 -16.71 -11.99
CA ASP A 316 9.29 -17.52 -11.22
C ASP A 316 9.16 -17.22 -9.71
N LEU A 317 8.58 -18.16 -8.97
CA LEU A 317 8.42 -18.07 -7.51
C LEU A 317 9.49 -18.86 -6.76
N ASP A 318 10.41 -19.55 -7.46
CA ASP A 318 11.53 -20.29 -6.89
C ASP A 318 12.74 -19.37 -6.55
N VAL A 319 12.44 -18.13 -6.21
CA VAL A 319 13.36 -17.03 -5.97
C VAL A 319 13.11 -16.42 -4.59
N GLY A 320 14.11 -15.75 -4.04
CA GLY A 320 13.98 -15.06 -2.76
C GLY A 320 15.24 -14.27 -2.43
N MET A 321 15.12 -13.34 -1.48
CA MET A 321 16.24 -12.54 -0.98
C MET A 321 17.11 -13.37 -0.03
N ARG A 322 18.15 -14.04 -0.55
CA ARG A 322 19.00 -15.01 0.19
C ARG A 322 20.28 -14.43 0.82
N GLY A 323 20.50 -13.12 0.78
CA GLY A 323 21.67 -12.45 1.37
C GLY A 323 21.63 -12.32 2.91
N ASP A 324 22.79 -12.03 3.52
CA ASP A 324 22.91 -11.69 4.95
C ASP A 324 22.53 -10.22 5.19
N TYR A 325 21.22 -9.94 5.22
CA TYR A 325 20.70 -8.61 5.49
C TYR A 325 20.52 -8.38 7.00
N ARG A 326 20.73 -7.14 7.47
CA ARG A 326 20.57 -6.74 8.88
C ARG A 326 19.57 -5.61 9.04
N GLY A 327 19.06 -5.42 10.26
CA GLY A 327 18.19 -4.29 10.61
C GLY A 327 16.95 -4.17 9.70
N GLN A 328 16.78 -3.01 9.07
CA GLN A 328 15.65 -2.73 8.17
C GLN A 328 15.72 -3.51 6.86
N HIS A 329 16.92 -3.77 6.32
CA HIS A 329 17.08 -4.59 5.11
C HIS A 329 16.64 -6.04 5.35
N ALA A 330 16.89 -6.58 6.54
CA ALA A 330 16.36 -7.90 6.94
C ALA A 330 14.83 -7.93 7.06
N ARG A 331 14.21 -6.79 7.39
CA ARG A 331 12.74 -6.67 7.39
C ARG A 331 12.20 -6.63 5.97
N LEU A 332 12.84 -5.88 5.06
CA LEU A 332 12.50 -5.86 3.63
C LEU A 332 12.60 -7.26 3.00
N ALA A 333 13.72 -7.95 3.19
CA ALA A 333 13.94 -9.30 2.68
C ALA A 333 12.86 -10.29 3.17
N ARG A 334 12.53 -10.25 4.47
CA ARG A 334 11.44 -11.08 5.03
C ARG A 334 10.07 -10.72 4.48
N ALA A 335 9.78 -9.43 4.26
CA ALA A 335 8.50 -9.01 3.70
C ALA A 335 8.33 -9.52 2.26
N ILE A 336 9.38 -9.43 1.44
CA ILE A 336 9.39 -9.96 0.07
C ILE A 336 9.25 -11.49 0.11
N GLU A 337 10.04 -12.19 0.93
CA GLU A 337 9.99 -13.64 1.07
C GLU A 337 8.59 -14.14 1.49
N ASN A 338 7.98 -13.49 2.49
CA ASN A 338 6.62 -13.82 2.92
C ASN A 338 5.60 -13.59 1.79
N THR A 339 5.79 -12.56 0.97
CA THR A 339 4.91 -12.28 -0.18
C THR A 339 5.05 -13.37 -1.24
N VAL A 340 6.28 -13.72 -1.63
CA VAL A 340 6.54 -14.80 -2.60
C VAL A 340 5.98 -16.13 -2.09
N ALA A 341 6.20 -16.45 -0.81
CA ALA A 341 5.66 -17.66 -0.19
C ALA A 341 4.12 -17.68 -0.17
N ALA A 342 3.48 -16.54 0.09
CA ALA A 342 2.01 -16.44 0.05
C ALA A 342 1.45 -16.65 -1.36
N TYR A 343 2.08 -16.06 -2.39
CA TYR A 343 1.70 -16.30 -3.79
C TYR A 343 1.92 -17.75 -4.23
N ASP A 344 3.07 -18.35 -3.87
CA ASP A 344 3.35 -19.77 -4.15
C ASP A 344 2.31 -20.68 -3.50
N GLY A 345 1.99 -20.44 -2.22
CA GLY A 345 0.96 -21.19 -1.49
C GLY A 345 -0.43 -21.05 -2.13
N ALA A 346 -0.83 -19.83 -2.51
CA ALA A 346 -2.12 -19.58 -3.14
C ALA A 346 -2.24 -20.27 -4.51
N LEU A 347 -1.21 -20.21 -5.36
CA LEU A 347 -1.21 -20.87 -6.67
C LEU A 347 -1.18 -22.40 -6.56
N ARG A 348 -0.48 -22.96 -5.57
CA ARG A 348 -0.56 -24.40 -5.27
C ARG A 348 -1.97 -24.82 -4.88
N GLN A 349 -2.61 -24.07 -3.99
CA GLN A 349 -3.97 -24.36 -3.57
C GLN A 349 -4.94 -24.25 -4.74
N LEU A 350 -4.74 -23.28 -5.63
CA LEU A 350 -5.51 -23.15 -6.87
C LEU A 350 -5.31 -24.35 -7.79
N GLY A 351 -4.06 -24.77 -8.05
CA GLY A 351 -3.76 -25.95 -8.86
C GLY A 351 -4.32 -27.25 -8.27
N ALA A 352 -4.23 -27.42 -6.95
CA ALA A 352 -4.84 -28.57 -6.25
C ALA A 352 -6.38 -28.54 -6.34
N THR A 353 -6.99 -27.36 -6.25
CA THR A 353 -8.44 -27.18 -6.41
C THR A 353 -8.88 -27.48 -7.83
N ALA A 354 -8.17 -26.97 -8.84
CA ALA A 354 -8.43 -27.29 -10.24
C ALA A 354 -8.33 -28.81 -10.48
N ALA A 355 -7.25 -29.46 -10.06
CA ALA A 355 -7.12 -30.92 -10.17
C ALA A 355 -8.26 -31.70 -9.46
N ARG A 356 -8.84 -31.16 -8.38
CA ARG A 356 -10.04 -31.74 -7.76
C ARG A 356 -11.28 -31.53 -8.62
N ILE A 357 -11.43 -30.37 -9.26
CA ILE A 357 -12.54 -30.07 -10.18
C ILE A 357 -12.46 -30.97 -11.41
N ASP A 358 -11.29 -31.19 -12.02
CA ASP A 358 -11.17 -32.12 -13.15
C ASP A 358 -11.61 -33.54 -12.80
N ARG A 359 -11.18 -34.05 -11.64
CA ARG A 359 -11.62 -35.37 -11.15
C ARG A 359 -13.13 -35.41 -10.91
N ALA A 360 -13.67 -34.40 -10.22
CA ALA A 360 -15.10 -34.31 -9.96
C ALA A 360 -15.91 -34.23 -11.26
N GLY A 361 -15.45 -33.47 -12.26
CA GLY A 361 -16.06 -33.42 -13.58
C GLY A 361 -16.02 -34.79 -14.28
N GLY A 362 -14.91 -35.52 -14.16
CA GLY A 362 -14.82 -36.91 -14.64
C GLY A 362 -15.84 -37.85 -13.97
N ASP A 363 -15.99 -37.78 -12.65
CA ASP A 363 -16.96 -38.58 -11.89
C ASP A 363 -18.41 -38.22 -12.26
N VAL A 364 -18.69 -36.93 -12.44
CA VAL A 364 -20.01 -36.44 -12.89
C VAL A 364 -20.34 -36.94 -14.29
N GLY A 365 -19.40 -36.90 -15.23
CA GLY A 365 -19.60 -37.44 -16.59
C GLY A 365 -19.75 -38.97 -16.62
N ALA A 366 -19.04 -39.69 -15.75
CA ALA A 366 -19.27 -41.13 -15.58
C ALA A 366 -20.67 -41.42 -15.03
N THR A 367 -21.14 -40.60 -14.08
CA THR A 367 -22.50 -40.70 -13.52
C THR A 367 -23.56 -40.41 -14.57
N GLY A 368 -23.37 -39.36 -15.39
CA GLY A 368 -24.25 -39.06 -16.52
C GLY A 368 -24.32 -40.24 -17.49
N SER A 369 -23.18 -40.76 -17.93
CA SER A 369 -23.13 -41.94 -18.82
C SER A 369 -23.83 -43.17 -18.23
N SER A 370 -23.68 -43.43 -16.93
CA SER A 370 -24.40 -44.51 -16.24
C SER A 370 -25.91 -44.26 -16.21
N LEU A 371 -26.34 -43.02 -16.00
CA LEU A 371 -27.76 -42.65 -16.01
C LEU A 371 -28.38 -42.88 -17.39
N SER A 372 -27.69 -42.52 -18.48
CA SER A 372 -28.14 -42.81 -19.85
C SER A 372 -28.30 -44.31 -20.09
N HIS A 373 -27.34 -45.11 -19.64
CA HIS A 373 -27.42 -46.57 -19.80
C HIS A 373 -28.60 -47.16 -19.02
N SER A 374 -28.78 -46.74 -17.76
CA SER A 374 -29.93 -47.16 -16.94
C SER A 374 -31.28 -46.72 -17.53
N ALA A 375 -31.37 -45.50 -18.07
CA ALA A 375 -32.57 -45.02 -18.74
C ALA A 375 -32.89 -45.86 -20.00
N THR A 376 -31.87 -46.25 -20.77
CA THR A 376 -32.04 -47.13 -21.93
C THR A 376 -32.48 -48.54 -21.53
N SER A 377 -31.92 -49.12 -20.47
CA SER A 377 -32.36 -50.41 -19.93
C SER A 377 -33.79 -50.36 -19.37
N LEU A 378 -34.16 -49.24 -18.74
CA LEU A 378 -35.52 -49.02 -18.27
C LEU A 378 -36.50 -48.94 -19.45
N ALA A 379 -36.12 -48.31 -20.56
CA ALA A 379 -36.93 -48.27 -21.79
C ALA A 379 -37.33 -49.67 -22.27
N ALA A 380 -36.35 -50.58 -22.35
CA ALA A 380 -36.59 -51.96 -22.73
C ALA A 380 -37.53 -52.69 -21.75
N THR A 381 -37.36 -52.41 -20.45
CA THR A 381 -38.21 -52.99 -19.40
C THR A 381 -39.65 -52.49 -19.49
N VAL A 382 -39.85 -51.19 -19.73
CA VAL A 382 -41.17 -50.57 -19.95
C VAL A 382 -41.84 -51.17 -21.19
N GLN A 383 -41.10 -51.33 -22.30
CA GLN A 383 -41.64 -51.98 -23.49
C GLN A 383 -42.10 -53.43 -23.23
N GLN A 384 -41.29 -54.21 -22.52
CA GLN A 384 -41.63 -55.59 -22.18
C GLN A 384 -42.83 -55.68 -21.22
N LEU A 385 -42.90 -54.79 -20.22
CA LEU A 385 -44.05 -54.68 -19.34
C LEU A 385 -45.31 -54.31 -20.12
N GLY A 386 -45.22 -53.40 -21.10
CA GLY A 386 -46.36 -52.98 -21.90
C GLY A 386 -46.90 -54.13 -22.75
N ALA A 387 -46.00 -54.91 -23.36
CA ALA A 387 -46.37 -56.14 -24.06
C ALA A 387 -47.06 -57.15 -23.13
N THR A 388 -46.54 -57.32 -21.90
CA THR A 388 -47.12 -58.23 -20.90
C THR A 388 -48.49 -57.75 -20.44
N MET A 389 -48.68 -56.45 -20.20
CA MET A 389 -49.96 -55.86 -19.83
C MET A 389 -51.01 -56.02 -20.93
N LYS A 390 -50.61 -55.89 -22.20
CA LYS A 390 -51.51 -56.15 -23.33
C LYS A 390 -52.00 -57.60 -23.37
N VAL A 391 -51.13 -58.56 -23.06
CA VAL A 391 -51.51 -59.98 -22.94
C VAL A 391 -52.48 -60.18 -21.78
N ILE A 392 -52.21 -59.59 -20.61
CA ILE A 392 -53.11 -59.69 -19.45
C ILE A 392 -54.47 -59.05 -19.76
N ALA A 393 -54.50 -57.86 -20.37
CA ALA A 393 -55.74 -57.20 -20.77
C ALA A 393 -56.57 -58.07 -21.73
N THR A 394 -55.92 -58.72 -22.69
CA THR A 394 -56.58 -59.68 -23.59
C THR A 394 -57.16 -60.86 -22.81
N GLN A 395 -56.45 -61.36 -21.80
CA GLN A 395 -56.90 -62.46 -20.96
C GLN A 395 -58.08 -62.08 -20.04
N VAL A 396 -58.10 -60.86 -19.52
CA VAL A 396 -59.24 -60.33 -18.73
C VAL A 396 -60.49 -60.26 -19.60
N VAL A 397 -60.38 -59.74 -20.82
CA VAL A 397 -61.50 -59.71 -21.78
C VAL A 397 -61.98 -61.12 -22.13
N ALA A 398 -61.05 -62.05 -22.37
CA ALA A 398 -61.41 -63.45 -22.62
C ALA A 398 -62.13 -64.10 -21.42
N THR A 399 -61.72 -63.74 -20.20
CA THR A 399 -62.34 -64.24 -18.96
C THR A 399 -63.76 -63.67 -18.80
N ALA A 400 -63.96 -62.38 -19.08
CA ALA A 400 -65.30 -61.77 -19.08
C ALA A 400 -66.25 -62.43 -20.09
N HIS A 401 -65.77 -62.78 -21.29
CA HIS A 401 -66.57 -63.56 -22.24
C HIS A 401 -66.90 -64.97 -21.74
N ALA A 402 -65.93 -65.67 -21.13
CA ALA A 402 -66.18 -67.00 -20.56
C ALA A 402 -67.18 -66.96 -19.40
N VAL A 403 -67.19 -65.89 -18.61
CA VAL A 403 -68.17 -65.63 -17.54
C VAL A 403 -69.58 -65.44 -18.12
N ASP A 404 -69.74 -64.66 -19.19
CA ASP A 404 -71.04 -64.48 -19.87
C ASP A 404 -71.58 -65.81 -20.42
N ASP A 405 -70.72 -66.58 -21.10
CA ASP A 405 -71.10 -67.91 -21.63
C ASP A 405 -71.48 -68.88 -20.50
N ALA A 406 -70.73 -68.90 -19.39
CA ALA A 406 -71.02 -69.72 -18.23
C ALA A 406 -72.35 -69.32 -17.56
N SER A 407 -72.63 -68.03 -17.46
CA SER A 407 -73.89 -67.51 -16.90
C SER A 407 -75.10 -67.93 -17.76
N ARG A 408 -75.00 -67.80 -19.08
CA ARG A 408 -76.04 -68.26 -20.02
C ARG A 408 -76.24 -69.78 -19.95
N LEU A 409 -75.16 -70.55 -19.86
CA LEU A 409 -75.24 -72.01 -19.73
C LEU A 409 -75.91 -72.39 -18.40
N GLY A 410 -75.54 -71.73 -17.30
CA GLY A 410 -76.16 -71.89 -15.99
C GLY A 410 -77.66 -71.65 -16.04
N ALA A 411 -78.10 -70.51 -16.59
CA ALA A 411 -79.52 -70.19 -16.76
C ALA A 411 -80.28 -71.24 -17.59
N SER A 412 -79.65 -71.78 -18.64
CA SER A 412 -80.25 -72.85 -19.44
C SER A 412 -80.42 -74.16 -18.64
N VAL A 413 -79.41 -74.56 -17.86
CA VAL A 413 -79.47 -75.79 -17.05
C VAL A 413 -80.47 -75.63 -15.91
N ASP A 414 -80.55 -74.47 -15.27
CA ASP A 414 -81.56 -74.17 -14.24
C ASP A 414 -82.98 -74.30 -14.80
N GLY A 415 -83.24 -73.72 -15.98
CA GLY A 415 -84.52 -73.85 -16.68
C GLY A 415 -84.86 -75.30 -17.03
N GLN A 416 -83.89 -76.11 -17.46
CA GLN A 416 -84.08 -77.54 -17.73
C GLN A 416 -84.36 -78.35 -16.47
N ALA A 417 -83.64 -78.07 -15.37
CA ALA A 417 -83.86 -78.72 -14.09
C ALA A 417 -85.25 -78.39 -13.53
N GLY A 418 -85.67 -77.12 -13.64
CA GLY A 418 -87.02 -76.67 -13.29
C GLY A 418 -88.12 -77.36 -14.09
N ALA A 419 -87.95 -77.45 -15.42
CA ALA A 419 -88.89 -78.18 -16.28
C ALA A 419 -88.95 -79.68 -15.94
N GLY A 420 -87.80 -80.31 -15.69
CA GLY A 420 -87.71 -81.71 -15.28
C GLY A 420 -88.41 -81.97 -13.93
N SER A 421 -88.23 -81.07 -12.96
CA SER A 421 -88.90 -81.15 -11.66
C SER A 421 -90.43 -81.05 -11.82
N GLY A 422 -90.90 -80.16 -12.70
CA GLY A 422 -92.31 -80.06 -13.07
C GLY A 422 -92.89 -81.34 -13.72
N LEU A 423 -92.10 -82.03 -14.55
CA LEU A 423 -92.50 -83.33 -15.13
C LEU A 423 -92.57 -84.44 -14.06
N MET A 424 -91.63 -84.46 -13.10
CA MET A 424 -91.67 -85.43 -12.00
C MET A 424 -92.87 -85.20 -11.07
N ALA A 425 -93.24 -83.93 -10.82
CA ALA A 425 -94.45 -83.60 -10.06
C ALA A 425 -95.72 -84.15 -10.75
N GLN A 426 -95.83 -83.99 -12.07
CA GLN A 426 -96.93 -84.57 -12.86
C GLN A 426 -96.90 -86.11 -12.83
N LEU A 427 -95.71 -86.74 -12.90
CA LEU A 427 -95.57 -88.18 -12.82
C LEU A 427 -96.03 -88.72 -11.46
N LEU A 428 -95.67 -88.06 -10.36
CA LEU A 428 -96.12 -88.41 -9.02
C LEU A 428 -97.64 -88.31 -8.87
N GLU A 429 -98.26 -87.27 -9.42
CA GLU A 429 -99.73 -87.15 -9.47
C GLU A 429 -100.35 -88.34 -10.21
N ARG A 430 -99.80 -88.72 -11.38
CA ARG A 430 -100.29 -89.85 -12.17
C ARG A 430 -100.11 -91.17 -11.42
N MET A 431 -98.97 -91.40 -10.77
CA MET A 431 -98.74 -92.61 -9.96
C MET A 431 -99.73 -92.69 -8.78
N GLY A 432 -100.03 -91.57 -8.13
CA GLY A 432 -101.07 -91.50 -7.10
C GLY A 432 -102.46 -91.91 -7.64
N ARG A 433 -102.82 -91.45 -8.84
CA ARG A 433 -104.07 -91.86 -9.51
C ARG A 433 -104.08 -93.34 -9.88
N ILE A 434 -102.95 -93.90 -10.32
CA ILE A 434 -102.84 -95.33 -10.65
C ILE A 434 -102.91 -96.19 -9.37
N ASP A 435 -102.24 -95.82 -8.28
CA ASP A 435 -102.39 -96.54 -6.99
C ASP A 435 -103.83 -96.51 -6.49
N GLN A 436 -104.52 -95.38 -6.63
CA GLN A 436 -105.93 -95.28 -6.27
C GLN A 436 -106.82 -96.20 -7.15
N ALA A 437 -106.61 -96.22 -8.46
CA ALA A 437 -107.33 -97.14 -9.35
C ALA A 437 -107.06 -98.62 -8.98
N SER A 438 -105.81 -98.96 -8.65
CA SER A 438 -105.44 -100.31 -8.21
C SER A 438 -106.06 -100.69 -6.86
N ARG A 439 -106.25 -99.74 -5.93
CA ARG A 439 -107.03 -99.95 -4.69
C ARG A 439 -108.48 -100.31 -5.00
N ASP A 440 -109.07 -99.61 -5.97
CA ASP A 440 -110.46 -99.85 -6.38
C ASP A 440 -110.60 -101.23 -7.01
N VAL A 441 -109.67 -101.63 -7.89
CA VAL A 441 -109.62 -103.00 -8.45
C VAL A 441 -109.45 -104.05 -7.35
N ALA A 442 -108.53 -103.86 -6.39
CA ALA A 442 -108.35 -104.80 -5.27
C ALA A 442 -109.65 -104.98 -4.45
N ARG A 443 -110.43 -103.89 -4.30
CA ARG A 443 -111.75 -103.91 -3.65
C ARG A 443 -112.75 -104.76 -4.43
N VAL A 444 -112.81 -104.58 -5.75
CA VAL A 444 -113.69 -105.35 -6.64
C VAL A 444 -113.31 -106.83 -6.62
N VAL A 445 -112.03 -107.16 -6.68
CA VAL A 445 -111.55 -108.55 -6.61
C VAL A 445 -111.93 -109.23 -5.30
N ARG A 446 -111.86 -108.51 -4.17
CA ARG A 446 -112.32 -109.03 -2.88
C ARG A 446 -113.81 -109.34 -2.87
N ILE A 447 -114.63 -108.45 -3.43
CA ILE A 447 -116.07 -108.68 -3.59
C ILE A 447 -116.33 -109.93 -4.45
N ILE A 448 -115.53 -110.16 -5.50
CA ILE A 448 -115.64 -111.37 -6.35
C ILE A 448 -115.30 -112.64 -5.54
N ASP A 449 -114.24 -112.64 -4.72
CA ASP A 449 -113.91 -113.78 -3.84
C ASP A 449 -115.02 -114.04 -2.81
N ASP A 450 -115.61 -112.98 -2.24
CA ASP A 450 -116.75 -113.08 -1.32
C ASP A 450 -117.99 -113.69 -2.02
N ILE A 451 -118.30 -113.25 -3.25
CA ILE A 451 -119.39 -113.82 -4.07
C ILE A 451 -119.12 -115.29 -4.39
N ALA A 452 -117.89 -115.63 -4.76
CA ALA A 452 -117.49 -117.01 -5.04
C ALA A 452 -117.64 -117.90 -3.79
N PHE A 453 -117.25 -117.41 -2.61
CA PHE A 453 -117.45 -118.12 -1.35
C PHE A 453 -118.93 -118.33 -1.01
N GLN A 454 -119.76 -117.29 -1.15
CA GLN A 454 -121.21 -117.39 -0.96
C GLN A 454 -121.85 -118.38 -1.94
N THR A 455 -121.42 -118.35 -3.21
CA THR A 455 -121.90 -119.28 -4.25
C THR A 455 -121.52 -120.72 -3.93
N ASN A 456 -120.31 -120.96 -3.42
CA ASN A 456 -119.85 -122.27 -2.97
C ASN A 456 -120.68 -122.80 -1.78
N LEU A 457 -121.05 -121.94 -0.82
CA LEU A 457 -121.95 -122.30 0.28
C LEU A 457 -123.38 -122.60 -0.19
N LEU A 458 -123.93 -121.80 -1.12
CA LEU A 458 -125.24 -122.04 -1.73
C LEU A 458 -125.26 -123.38 -2.49
N ALA A 459 -124.21 -123.66 -3.26
CA ALA A 459 -124.06 -124.90 -4.00
C ALA A 459 -123.92 -126.12 -3.07
N LEU A 460 -123.18 -125.99 -1.96
CA LEU A 460 -123.10 -127.03 -0.93
C LEU A 460 -124.48 -127.31 -0.31
N ASN A 461 -125.22 -126.27 0.06
CA ASN A 461 -126.59 -126.42 0.58
C ASN A 461 -127.51 -127.12 -0.44
N ALA A 462 -127.41 -126.75 -1.72
CA ALA A 462 -128.16 -127.39 -2.80
C ALA A 462 -127.76 -128.87 -3.00
N ALA A 463 -126.47 -129.21 -2.92
CA ALA A 463 -125.98 -130.58 -3.01
C ALA A 463 -126.48 -131.45 -1.85
N VAL A 464 -126.52 -130.90 -0.63
CA VAL A 464 -127.08 -131.57 0.55
C VAL A 464 -128.57 -131.83 0.38
N GLU A 465 -129.34 -130.85 -0.06
CA GLU A 465 -130.79 -131.01 -0.27
C GLU A 465 -131.10 -131.97 -1.44
N ALA A 466 -130.27 -131.96 -2.49
CA ALA A 466 -130.34 -132.93 -3.59
C ALA A 466 -130.04 -134.36 -3.13
N ALA A 467 -129.05 -134.57 -2.25
CA ALA A 467 -128.78 -135.87 -1.64
C ALA A 467 -129.94 -136.32 -0.74
N ARG A 468 -130.59 -135.39 -0.04
CA ARG A 468 -131.77 -135.64 0.80
C ARG A 468 -133.00 -136.07 0.00
N ALA A 469 -133.16 -135.58 -1.23
CA ALA A 469 -134.24 -135.93 -2.15
C ALA A 469 -134.08 -137.30 -2.85
N GLY A 470 -132.97 -138.02 -2.63
CA GLY A 470 -132.76 -139.38 -3.13
C GLY A 470 -132.72 -139.48 -4.67
N GLU A 471 -133.47 -140.44 -5.24
CA GLU A 471 -133.50 -140.69 -6.69
C GLU A 471 -133.98 -139.48 -7.52
N HIS A 472 -134.88 -138.65 -6.96
CA HIS A 472 -135.41 -137.46 -7.64
C HIS A 472 -134.43 -136.27 -7.64
N GLY A 473 -133.41 -136.28 -6.78
CA GLY A 473 -132.42 -135.21 -6.64
C GLY A 473 -131.17 -135.37 -7.50
N LYS A 474 -130.98 -136.51 -8.20
CA LYS A 474 -129.75 -136.83 -8.93
C LYS A 474 -129.32 -135.77 -9.95
N GLY A 475 -130.27 -135.22 -10.72
CA GLY A 475 -129.98 -134.14 -11.68
C GLY A 475 -129.57 -132.82 -11.01
N PHE A 476 -130.21 -132.47 -9.90
CA PHE A 476 -129.87 -131.28 -9.12
C PHE A 476 -128.53 -131.42 -8.39
N ALA A 477 -128.18 -132.63 -7.94
CA ALA A 477 -126.90 -132.91 -7.30
C ALA A 477 -125.72 -132.67 -8.26
N VAL A 478 -125.85 -133.07 -9.53
CA VAL A 478 -124.82 -132.82 -10.56
C VAL A 478 -124.66 -131.33 -10.83
N VAL A 479 -125.77 -130.59 -10.98
CA VAL A 479 -125.72 -129.13 -11.17
C VAL A 479 -125.12 -128.43 -9.96
N ALA A 480 -125.48 -128.83 -8.75
CA ALA A 480 -124.93 -128.27 -7.51
C ALA A 480 -123.42 -128.50 -7.39
N GLU A 481 -122.93 -129.69 -7.75
CA GLU A 481 -121.48 -129.97 -7.75
C GLU A 481 -120.73 -129.17 -8.83
N GLU A 482 -121.33 -128.98 -10.02
CA GLU A 482 -120.74 -128.15 -11.08
C GLU A 482 -120.69 -126.65 -10.70
N VAL A 483 -121.75 -126.12 -10.09
CA VAL A 483 -121.78 -124.74 -9.57
C VAL A 483 -120.75 -124.58 -8.45
N ARG A 484 -120.60 -125.59 -7.59
CA ARG A 484 -119.58 -125.61 -6.53
C ARG A 484 -118.16 -125.61 -7.12
N ALA A 485 -117.90 -126.41 -8.15
CA ALA A 485 -116.63 -126.44 -8.86
C ALA A 485 -116.32 -125.09 -9.53
N LEU A 486 -117.31 -124.45 -10.17
CA LEU A 486 -117.19 -123.12 -10.76
C LEU A 486 -116.92 -122.03 -9.72
N ALA A 487 -117.59 -122.10 -8.56
CA ALA A 487 -117.38 -121.19 -7.45
C ALA A 487 -115.95 -121.31 -6.89
N ASN A 488 -115.44 -122.53 -6.70
CA ASN A 488 -114.05 -122.75 -6.27
C ASN A 488 -113.03 -122.27 -7.31
N ARG A 489 -113.29 -122.47 -8.61
CA ARG A 489 -112.46 -121.89 -9.69
C ARG A 489 -112.49 -120.37 -9.69
N SER A 490 -113.64 -119.76 -9.44
CA SER A 490 -113.80 -118.29 -9.38
C SER A 490 -113.05 -117.71 -8.18
N ALA A 491 -113.13 -118.35 -7.01
CA ALA A 491 -112.36 -117.96 -5.82
C ALA A 491 -110.83 -118.07 -6.06
N ALA A 492 -110.38 -119.16 -6.69
CA ALA A 492 -108.97 -119.33 -7.03
C ALA A 492 -108.48 -118.22 -7.99
N ALA A 493 -109.23 -117.93 -9.05
CA ALA A 493 -108.91 -116.86 -9.99
C ALA A 493 -108.96 -115.46 -9.34
N ALA A 494 -109.91 -115.22 -8.43
CA ALA A 494 -109.99 -113.97 -7.67
C ALA A 494 -108.76 -113.78 -6.77
N ARG A 495 -108.31 -114.83 -6.07
CA ARG A 495 -107.09 -114.78 -5.23
C ARG A 495 -105.83 -114.55 -6.05
N GLU A 496 -105.70 -115.20 -7.20
CA GLU A 496 -104.58 -114.98 -8.13
C GLU A 496 -104.57 -113.53 -8.64
N THR A 497 -105.73 -113.00 -9.02
CA THR A 497 -105.89 -111.60 -9.43
C THR A 497 -105.55 -110.65 -8.27
N ALA A 498 -105.97 -110.97 -7.05
CA ALA A 498 -105.66 -110.16 -5.87
C ALA A 498 -104.15 -110.10 -5.62
N GLN A 499 -103.43 -111.21 -5.82
CA GLN A 499 -101.98 -111.26 -5.73
C GLN A 499 -101.32 -110.39 -6.80
N LEU A 500 -101.74 -110.49 -8.07
CA LEU A 500 -101.23 -109.65 -9.16
C LEU A 500 -101.49 -108.16 -8.91
N VAL A 501 -102.68 -107.80 -8.41
CA VAL A 501 -103.01 -106.41 -8.05
C VAL A 501 -102.13 -105.92 -6.89
N SER A 502 -101.87 -106.77 -5.89
CA SER A 502 -100.94 -106.42 -4.81
C SER A 502 -99.54 -106.14 -5.34
N GLN A 503 -98.99 -107.04 -6.15
CA GLN A 503 -97.67 -106.86 -6.77
C GLN A 503 -97.60 -105.60 -7.64
N THR A 504 -98.64 -105.33 -8.42
CA THR A 504 -98.72 -104.11 -9.24
C THR A 504 -98.70 -102.85 -8.38
N ARG A 505 -99.33 -102.86 -7.21
CA ARG A 505 -99.31 -101.74 -6.28
C ARG A 505 -97.95 -101.53 -5.64
N ASP A 506 -97.25 -102.61 -5.31
CA ASP A 506 -95.87 -102.52 -4.82
C ASP A 506 -94.94 -101.87 -5.86
N GLU A 507 -95.07 -102.26 -7.14
CA GLU A 507 -94.34 -101.64 -8.26
C GLU A 507 -94.69 -100.15 -8.46
N ILE A 508 -95.96 -99.77 -8.34
CA ILE A 508 -96.37 -98.36 -8.39
C ILE A 508 -95.75 -97.57 -7.22
N GLY A 509 -95.72 -98.15 -6.03
CA GLY A 509 -95.08 -97.55 -4.85
C GLY A 509 -93.58 -97.33 -5.05
N LEU A 510 -92.87 -98.32 -5.60
CA LEU A 510 -91.47 -98.20 -5.98
C LEU A 510 -91.26 -97.12 -7.04
N GLY A 511 -92.11 -97.08 -8.08
CA GLY A 511 -92.06 -96.07 -9.13
C GLY A 511 -92.29 -94.65 -8.61
N ALA A 512 -93.24 -94.45 -7.71
CA ALA A 512 -93.48 -93.16 -7.05
C ALA A 512 -92.30 -92.73 -6.18
N SER A 513 -91.71 -93.67 -5.42
CA SER A 513 -90.48 -93.43 -4.64
C SER A 513 -89.31 -92.97 -5.52
N LEU A 514 -89.08 -93.65 -6.64
CA LEU A 514 -88.02 -93.27 -7.58
C LEU A 514 -88.27 -91.89 -8.19
N ALA A 515 -89.50 -91.61 -8.63
CA ALA A 515 -89.86 -90.30 -9.18
C ALA A 515 -89.66 -89.17 -8.15
N ALA A 516 -90.02 -89.39 -6.88
CA ALA A 516 -89.80 -88.43 -5.80
C ALA A 516 -88.31 -88.15 -5.57
N ARG A 517 -87.48 -89.19 -5.54
CA ARG A 517 -86.01 -89.04 -5.42
C ARG A 517 -85.40 -88.33 -6.63
N THR A 518 -85.92 -88.57 -7.84
CA THR A 518 -85.50 -87.85 -9.03
C THR A 518 -85.87 -86.37 -8.96
N ALA A 519 -87.07 -86.02 -8.49
CA ALA A 519 -87.49 -84.64 -8.27
C ALA A 519 -86.60 -83.90 -7.25
N GLU A 520 -86.26 -84.57 -6.15
CA GLU A 520 -85.33 -84.05 -5.13
C GLU A 520 -83.93 -83.81 -5.71
N THR A 521 -83.45 -84.74 -6.53
CA THR A 521 -82.15 -84.62 -7.21
C THR A 521 -82.13 -83.42 -8.16
N LEU A 522 -83.20 -83.20 -8.94
CA LEU A 522 -83.31 -82.05 -9.83
C LEU A 522 -83.36 -80.72 -9.07
N THR A 523 -83.97 -80.70 -7.88
CA THR A 523 -83.96 -79.53 -6.99
C THR A 523 -82.55 -79.25 -6.46
N THR A 524 -81.80 -80.28 -6.09
CA THR A 524 -80.38 -80.15 -5.71
C THR A 524 -79.52 -79.63 -6.86
N VAL A 525 -79.77 -80.09 -8.09
CA VAL A 525 -79.08 -79.60 -9.30
C VAL A 525 -79.36 -78.11 -9.51
N ALA A 526 -80.62 -77.66 -9.44
CA ALA A 526 -80.97 -76.25 -9.54
C ALA A 526 -80.27 -75.40 -8.47
N GLY A 527 -80.24 -75.87 -7.21
CA GLY A 527 -79.49 -75.23 -6.13
C GLY A 527 -77.99 -75.13 -6.41
N GLY A 528 -77.38 -76.18 -6.96
CA GLY A 528 -75.97 -76.16 -7.38
C GLY A 528 -75.69 -75.17 -8.51
N VAL A 529 -76.59 -75.05 -9.48
CA VAL A 529 -76.48 -74.07 -10.58
C VAL A 529 -76.62 -72.64 -10.09
N ALA A 530 -77.49 -72.39 -9.10
CA ALA A 530 -77.60 -71.09 -8.45
C ALA A 530 -76.29 -70.67 -7.76
N GLN A 531 -75.63 -71.58 -7.05
CA GLN A 531 -74.31 -71.32 -6.46
C GLN A 531 -73.23 -71.06 -7.53
N VAL A 532 -73.25 -71.79 -8.65
CA VAL A 532 -72.35 -71.52 -9.79
C VAL A 532 -72.59 -70.12 -10.35
N SER A 533 -73.85 -69.68 -10.51
CA SER A 533 -74.17 -68.33 -10.98
C SER A 533 -73.66 -67.24 -10.04
N GLU A 534 -73.77 -67.45 -8.72
CA GLU A 534 -73.21 -66.53 -7.71
C GLU A 534 -71.69 -66.38 -7.88
N ARG A 535 -70.96 -67.49 -8.01
CA ARG A 535 -69.50 -67.47 -8.26
C ARG A 535 -69.11 -66.82 -9.57
N VAL A 536 -69.89 -67.05 -10.63
CA VAL A 536 -69.68 -66.42 -11.93
C VAL A 536 -69.86 -64.89 -11.83
N SER A 537 -70.83 -64.42 -11.03
CA SER A 537 -71.01 -62.98 -10.74
C SER A 537 -69.80 -62.39 -10.01
N GLU A 538 -69.27 -63.07 -8.98
CA GLU A 538 -68.06 -62.65 -8.27
C GLU A 538 -66.85 -62.54 -9.22
N ILE A 539 -66.69 -63.49 -10.16
CA ILE A 539 -65.60 -63.45 -11.15
C ILE A 539 -65.79 -62.29 -12.15
N SER A 540 -67.03 -61.97 -12.53
CA SER A 540 -67.33 -60.81 -13.38
C SER A 540 -66.87 -59.51 -12.73
N GLU A 541 -67.27 -59.28 -11.47
CA GLU A 541 -66.87 -58.10 -10.71
C GLU A 541 -65.35 -58.02 -10.54
N ALA A 542 -64.69 -59.14 -10.25
CA ALA A 542 -63.24 -59.19 -10.16
C ALA A 542 -62.55 -58.89 -11.50
N SER A 543 -63.14 -59.32 -12.62
CA SER A 543 -62.62 -59.05 -13.97
C SER A 543 -62.74 -57.56 -14.34
N ASP A 544 -63.84 -56.92 -13.97
CA ASP A 544 -64.02 -55.47 -14.15
C ASP A 544 -63.00 -54.68 -13.33
N GLN A 545 -62.78 -55.05 -12.06
CA GLN A 545 -61.75 -54.46 -11.21
C GLN A 545 -60.34 -54.66 -11.77
N GLN A 546 -60.03 -55.84 -12.33
CA GLN A 546 -58.76 -56.09 -13.00
C GLN A 546 -58.59 -55.21 -14.24
N ALA A 547 -59.65 -55.00 -15.03
CA ALA A 547 -59.61 -54.11 -16.19
C ALA A 547 -59.34 -52.65 -15.80
N ASP A 548 -59.96 -52.16 -14.72
CA ASP A 548 -59.67 -50.85 -14.14
C ASP A 548 -58.22 -50.74 -13.67
N ALA A 549 -57.72 -51.74 -12.93
CA ALA A 549 -56.34 -51.77 -12.45
C ALA A 549 -55.32 -51.77 -13.59
N LEU A 550 -55.59 -52.50 -14.68
CA LEU A 550 -54.73 -52.51 -15.86
C LEU A 550 -54.66 -51.14 -16.54
N ARG A 551 -55.77 -50.42 -16.66
CA ARG A 551 -55.79 -49.04 -17.18
C ARG A 551 -54.95 -48.09 -16.32
N GLN A 552 -54.97 -48.27 -14.99
CA GLN A 552 -54.15 -47.47 -14.09
C GLN A 552 -52.65 -47.80 -14.21
N VAL A 553 -52.32 -49.08 -14.37
CA VAL A 553 -50.93 -49.51 -14.62
C VAL A 553 -50.43 -48.94 -15.95
N GLU A 554 -51.23 -48.99 -17.01
CA GLU A 554 -50.89 -48.41 -18.32
C GLU A 554 -50.59 -46.91 -18.22
N ALA A 555 -51.45 -46.13 -17.55
CA ALA A 555 -51.20 -44.71 -17.30
C ALA A 555 -49.92 -44.47 -16.44
N GLY A 556 -49.65 -45.34 -15.46
CA GLY A 556 -48.41 -45.30 -14.69
C GLY A 556 -47.17 -45.57 -15.54
N MET A 557 -47.27 -46.47 -16.52
CA MET A 557 -46.18 -46.78 -17.43
C MET A 557 -45.86 -45.63 -18.39
N ASP A 558 -46.88 -44.90 -18.86
CA ASP A 558 -46.66 -43.68 -19.64
C ASP A 558 -45.87 -42.64 -18.83
N SER A 559 -46.21 -42.45 -17.55
CA SER A 559 -45.45 -41.56 -16.66
C SER A 559 -44.00 -42.02 -16.44
N VAL A 560 -43.75 -43.33 -16.32
CA VAL A 560 -42.38 -43.86 -16.28
C VAL A 560 -41.64 -43.58 -17.59
N GLY A 561 -42.34 -43.64 -18.73
CA GLY A 561 -41.82 -43.23 -20.03
C GLY A 561 -41.37 -41.77 -20.05
N ASP A 562 -42.18 -40.86 -19.51
CA ASP A 562 -41.82 -39.43 -19.41
C ASP A 562 -40.58 -39.21 -18.54
N VAL A 563 -40.48 -39.89 -17.41
CA VAL A 563 -39.31 -39.84 -16.52
C VAL A 563 -38.07 -40.39 -17.20
N MET A 564 -38.20 -41.45 -18.00
CA MET A 564 -37.10 -42.01 -18.79
C MET A 564 -36.55 -40.99 -19.78
N VAL A 565 -37.41 -40.30 -20.53
CA VAL A 565 -37.00 -39.23 -21.45
C VAL A 565 -36.33 -38.08 -20.69
N ALA A 566 -36.87 -37.70 -19.53
CA ALA A 566 -36.27 -36.69 -18.68
C ALA A 566 -34.88 -37.10 -18.18
N ASN A 567 -34.67 -38.37 -17.83
CA ASN A 567 -33.36 -38.90 -17.41
C ASN A 567 -32.34 -38.90 -18.55
N LEU A 568 -32.75 -39.20 -19.79
CA LEU A 568 -31.87 -39.11 -20.96
C LEU A 568 -31.41 -37.66 -21.18
N ARG A 569 -32.34 -36.71 -21.15
CA ARG A 569 -32.00 -35.28 -21.24
C ARG A 569 -31.10 -34.83 -20.09
N MET A 570 -31.41 -35.22 -18.85
CA MET A 570 -30.58 -34.93 -17.68
C MET A 570 -29.17 -35.51 -17.84
N SER A 571 -29.04 -36.72 -18.40
CA SER A 571 -27.73 -37.32 -18.69
C SER A 571 -26.93 -36.50 -19.72
N GLU A 572 -27.57 -35.99 -20.76
CA GLU A 572 -26.91 -35.12 -21.75
C GLU A 572 -26.45 -33.82 -21.09
N GLU A 573 -27.35 -33.13 -20.38
CA GLU A 573 -27.05 -31.89 -19.64
C GLU A 573 -25.93 -32.11 -18.61
N THR A 574 -25.92 -33.26 -17.91
CA THR A 574 -24.88 -33.62 -16.94
C THR A 574 -23.52 -33.86 -17.60
N ASN A 575 -23.50 -34.53 -18.76
CA ASN A 575 -22.25 -34.77 -19.51
C ASN A 575 -21.69 -33.47 -20.11
N GLU A 576 -22.56 -32.56 -20.56
CA GLU A 576 -22.17 -31.22 -20.99
C GLU A 576 -21.55 -30.44 -19.84
N ALA A 577 -22.24 -30.36 -18.69
CA ALA A 577 -21.73 -29.69 -17.50
C ALA A 577 -20.39 -30.29 -17.00
N ALA A 578 -20.25 -31.62 -17.06
CA ALA A 578 -18.99 -32.30 -16.77
C ALA A 578 -17.86 -31.87 -17.71
N THR A 579 -18.15 -31.75 -19.00
CA THR A 579 -17.18 -31.30 -20.01
C THR A 579 -16.74 -29.86 -19.74
N ASP A 580 -17.68 -28.97 -19.42
CA ASP A 580 -17.39 -27.58 -19.09
C ASP A 580 -16.54 -27.44 -17.83
N LEU A 581 -16.83 -28.20 -16.77
CA LEU A 581 -16.03 -28.21 -15.54
C LEU A 581 -14.58 -28.64 -15.81
N ARG A 582 -14.40 -29.64 -16.66
CA ARG A 582 -13.06 -30.13 -17.03
C ARG A 582 -12.31 -29.12 -17.89
N ALA A 583 -12.99 -28.47 -18.83
CA ALA A 583 -12.41 -27.37 -19.61
C ALA A 583 -11.95 -26.22 -18.71
N ALA A 584 -12.82 -25.75 -17.80
CA ALA A 584 -12.47 -24.69 -16.85
C ALA A 584 -11.30 -25.08 -15.92
N SER A 585 -11.27 -26.33 -15.47
CA SER A 585 -10.14 -26.85 -14.70
C SER A 585 -8.84 -26.90 -15.51
N ALA A 586 -8.90 -27.34 -16.76
CA ALA A 586 -7.76 -27.37 -17.66
C ALA A 586 -7.20 -25.95 -17.90
N ASP A 587 -8.07 -24.95 -18.06
CA ASP A 587 -7.70 -23.55 -18.19
C ASP A 587 -7.01 -23.03 -16.92
N LEU A 588 -7.55 -23.32 -15.73
CA LEU A 588 -6.92 -22.95 -14.46
C LEU A 588 -5.55 -23.60 -14.29
N LEU A 589 -5.41 -24.89 -14.62
CA LEU A 589 -4.13 -25.59 -14.59
C LEU A 589 -3.14 -25.00 -15.59
N ALA A 590 -3.59 -24.58 -16.78
CA ALA A 590 -2.78 -23.92 -17.78
C ALA A 590 -2.31 -22.52 -17.34
N ILE A 591 -3.10 -21.80 -16.54
CA ILE A 591 -2.68 -20.54 -15.92
C ILE A 591 -1.64 -20.80 -14.85
N VAL A 592 -1.87 -21.76 -13.94
CA VAL A 592 -0.94 -22.10 -12.85
C VAL A 592 0.39 -22.64 -13.40
N SER A 593 0.38 -23.40 -14.50
CA SER A 593 1.59 -23.99 -15.09
C SER A 593 2.54 -22.98 -15.71
N ARG A 594 2.08 -21.75 -16.00
CA ARG A 594 2.95 -20.63 -16.41
C ARG A 594 3.88 -20.19 -15.27
N PHE A 595 3.52 -20.50 -14.02
CA PHE A 595 4.33 -20.15 -12.86
C PHE A 595 5.25 -21.30 -12.48
N ARG A 596 6.54 -20.98 -12.29
CA ARG A 596 7.50 -21.89 -11.69
C ARG A 596 7.35 -21.81 -10.17
N LEU A 597 6.55 -22.72 -9.64
CA LEU A 597 6.35 -22.89 -8.20
C LEU A 597 7.61 -23.50 -7.55
N ARG A 598 7.85 -23.20 -6.27
CA ARG A 598 8.97 -23.76 -5.49
C ARG A 598 8.95 -25.30 -5.52
N ALA A 599 10.09 -25.96 -5.38
CA ALA A 599 10.04 -27.39 -5.06
C ALA A 599 9.38 -27.52 -3.68
N SER A 600 8.27 -28.25 -3.58
CA SER A 600 7.69 -28.58 -2.28
C SER A 600 8.78 -29.28 -1.48
N ALA A 601 9.24 -28.64 -0.40
CA ALA A 601 10.11 -29.27 0.57
C ALA A 601 9.28 -30.40 1.19
N THR A 602 9.37 -31.60 0.61
CA THR A 602 8.83 -32.81 1.21
C THR A 602 9.45 -32.87 2.60
N PRO A 603 8.68 -32.70 3.69
CA PRO A 603 9.23 -32.86 5.03
C PRO A 603 9.78 -34.28 5.06
N GLY A 604 11.10 -34.41 5.17
CA GLY A 604 11.77 -35.70 5.20
C GLY A 604 11.04 -36.56 6.22
N LEU A 605 10.38 -37.62 5.74
CA LEU A 605 9.79 -38.65 6.56
C LEU A 605 10.90 -39.18 7.45
N ARG A 606 10.96 -38.65 8.67
CA ARG A 606 11.73 -39.20 9.76
C ARG A 606 11.12 -40.58 9.98
N ARG A 607 11.75 -41.60 9.40
CA ARG A 607 11.52 -43.01 9.72
C ARG A 607 11.67 -43.16 11.23
N GLN A 608 10.60 -42.96 11.98
CA GLN A 608 10.46 -43.56 13.29
C GLN A 608 10.35 -45.05 13.02
N GLY A 609 11.42 -45.76 13.34
CA GLY A 609 11.42 -47.22 13.35
C GLY A 609 10.29 -47.69 14.26
N ALA A 610 9.25 -48.24 13.66
CA ALA A 610 8.27 -49.03 14.36
C ALA A 610 8.95 -50.36 14.72
N ASP A 611 9.55 -50.42 15.89
CA ASP A 611 9.83 -51.68 16.58
C ASP A 611 8.48 -52.24 17.06
N ARG A 612 7.82 -53.03 16.20
CA ARG A 612 6.69 -53.88 16.58
C ARG A 612 7.23 -55.29 16.84
N ARG A 613 7.54 -55.56 18.11
CA ARG A 613 7.56 -56.93 18.65
C ARG A 613 6.13 -57.39 18.97
N HIS A 614 5.68 -58.38 18.20
CA HIS A 614 4.89 -59.59 18.58
C HIS A 614 3.56 -59.48 19.41
N PRO A 615 2.75 -60.56 19.52
CA PRO A 615 2.51 -61.70 18.63
C PRO A 615 1.00 -62.03 18.41
N THR A 616 0.78 -63.00 17.52
CA THR A 616 -0.40 -63.88 17.33
C THR A 616 -1.47 -63.96 18.43
N GLN A 617 -2.73 -63.87 18.02
CA GLN A 617 -3.76 -64.89 18.24
C GLN A 617 -4.73 -64.92 17.06
#